data_AF-A0AAW2SHI5-F1
#
_entry.id   AF-A0AAW2SHI5-F1
#
_cell.length_a   1.000
_cell.length_b   1.000
_cell.length_c   1.000
_cell.angle_alpha   90.00
_cell.angle_beta   90.00
_cell.angle_gamma   90.00
#
_symmetry.space_group_name_H-M   'P 1'
#
loop_
_entity.id
_entity.type
_entity.pdbx_description
1 polymer ?
#
loop_
_entity_poly.entity_id
_entity_poly.type
_entity_poly.pdbx_seq_one_letter_code
_entity_poly.pdbx_strand_id
1 'polypeptide(L)'
;MILVSSPLDGKNFLAWSRAVKRVLGAKMKLGFITGTCKKPSGDPELIEQWTRVDCMVASWLLNAMTKNVSNAFIYAKSARTLWIALNERYGECNGPQLYQLE
;
A
#
# COMPACT_ATOMS: atom_id res chain seq x y z
N MET A 1 8.30 -13.58 3.42
CA MET A 1 7.04 -13.71 2.66
C MET A 1 7.05 -12.70 1.54
N ILE A 2 6.72 -13.12 0.32
CA ILE A 2 6.76 -12.28 -0.89
C ILE A 2 5.34 -11.81 -1.19
N LEU A 3 5.11 -10.49 -1.24
CA LEU A 3 3.80 -9.94 -1.64
C LEU A 3 3.64 -9.83 -3.15
N VAL A 4 4.76 -9.64 -3.84
CA VAL A 4 4.82 -9.42 -5.29
C VAL A 4 6.08 -10.10 -5.81
N SER A 5 5.99 -10.77 -6.96
CA SER A 5 7.16 -11.36 -7.62
C SER A 5 8.13 -10.30 -8.16
N SER A 6 7.61 -9.12 -8.49
CA SER A 6 8.37 -8.00 -9.04
C SER A 6 8.20 -6.78 -8.13
N PRO A 7 9.25 -6.31 -7.45
CA PRO A 7 9.19 -5.13 -6.60
C PRO A 7 8.81 -3.86 -7.38
N LEU A 8 8.23 -2.87 -6.69
CA LEU A 8 7.94 -1.55 -7.29
C LEU A 8 9.23 -0.82 -7.67
N ASP A 9 9.38 -0.50 -8.94
CA ASP A 9 10.52 0.22 -9.52
C ASP A 9 10.16 1.64 -10.01
N GLY A 10 8.90 2.04 -9.84
CA GLY A 10 8.34 3.32 -10.26
C GLY A 10 7.68 3.30 -11.64
N LYS A 11 7.91 2.27 -12.47
CA LYS A 11 7.28 2.11 -13.78
C LYS A 11 6.15 1.08 -13.74
N ASN A 12 6.29 0.04 -12.92
CA ASN A 12 5.36 -1.09 -12.87
C ASN A 12 4.17 -0.94 -11.89
N PHE A 13 3.82 0.29 -11.48
CA PHE A 13 2.85 0.52 -10.40
C PHE A 13 1.47 -0.11 -10.62
N LEU A 14 0.93 -0.12 -11.84
CA LEU A 14 -0.39 -0.69 -12.11
C LEU A 14 -0.42 -2.22 -11.85
N ALA A 15 0.59 -2.95 -12.34
CA ALA A 15 0.69 -4.39 -12.13
C ALA A 15 0.98 -4.71 -10.66
N TRP A 16 1.92 -3.96 -10.06
CA TRP A 16 2.32 -4.10 -8.66
C TRP A 16 1.14 -3.86 -7.71
N SER A 17 0.41 -2.76 -7.87
CA SER A 17 -0.71 -2.39 -7.01
C SER A 17 -1.84 -3.42 -7.06
N ARG A 18 -2.13 -3.98 -8.23
CA ARG A 18 -3.09 -5.09 -8.39
C ARG A 18 -2.64 -6.35 -7.65
N ALA A 19 -1.36 -6.70 -7.73
CA ALA A 19 -0.81 -7.85 -7.01
C ALA A 19 -0.88 -7.67 -5.49
N VAL A 20 -0.48 -6.50 -4.98
CA VAL A 20 -0.59 -6.15 -3.55
C VAL A 20 -2.03 -6.25 -3.06
N LYS A 21 -2.99 -5.64 -3.77
CA LYS A 21 -4.41 -5.70 -3.41
C LYS A 21 -4.93 -7.14 -3.30
N ARG A 22 -4.53 -8.03 -4.23
CA ARG A 22 -4.91 -9.45 -4.18
C ARG A 22 -4.34 -10.17 -2.95
N VAL A 23 -3.05 -10.01 -2.67
CA VAL A 23 -2.43 -10.69 -1.53
C VAL A 23 -2.98 -10.17 -0.20
N LEU A 24 -3.17 -8.85 -0.06
CA LEU A 24 -3.80 -8.28 1.13
C LEU A 24 -5.27 -8.69 1.25
N GLY A 25 -5.99 -8.83 0.14
CA GLY A 25 -7.35 -9.36 0.10
C GLY A 25 -7.42 -10.80 0.63
N ALA A 26 -6.56 -11.68 0.12
CA ALA A 26 -6.46 -13.08 0.57
C ALA A 26 -6.09 -13.21 2.06
N LYS A 27 -5.48 -12.17 2.66
CA LYS A 27 -5.11 -12.12 4.08
C LYS A 27 -6.10 -11.36 4.95
N MET A 28 -7.22 -10.88 4.38
CA MET A 28 -8.19 -10.02 5.06
C MET A 28 -7.55 -8.74 5.63
N LYS A 29 -6.48 -8.23 5.00
CA LYS A 29 -5.76 -7.01 5.39
C LYS A 29 -5.96 -5.85 4.41
N LEU A 30 -6.72 -6.04 3.33
CA LEU A 30 -7.00 -4.99 2.33
C LEU A 30 -7.60 -3.72 2.95
N GLY A 31 -8.35 -3.87 4.05
CA GLY A 31 -8.96 -2.74 4.76
C GLY A 31 -7.96 -1.73 5.33
N PHE A 32 -6.72 -2.13 5.60
CA PHE A 32 -5.69 -1.25 6.15
C PHE A 32 -5.19 -0.23 5.11
N ILE A 33 -5.10 -0.61 3.84
CA ILE A 33 -4.65 0.29 2.76
C ILE A 33 -5.81 1.07 2.12
N THR A 34 -7.02 0.50 2.10
CA THR A 34 -8.22 1.16 1.58
C THR A 34 -8.88 2.07 2.62
N GLY A 35 -8.58 1.86 3.91
CA GLY A 35 -9.14 2.63 5.01
C GLY A 35 -10.51 2.17 5.50
N THR A 36 -11.01 1.03 5.01
CA THR A 36 -12.24 0.43 5.53
C THR A 36 -12.03 -0.20 6.91
N CYS A 37 -10.80 -0.64 7.24
CA CYS A 37 -10.42 -1.04 8.59
C CYS A 37 -9.97 0.20 9.37
N LYS A 38 -10.92 0.85 10.04
CA LYS A 38 -10.65 2.05 10.85
C LYS A 38 -9.95 1.67 12.15
N LYS A 39 -9.04 2.55 12.60
CA LYS A 39 -8.43 2.42 13.93
C LYS A 39 -9.55 2.51 14.99
N PRO A 40 -9.63 1.54 15.93
CA PRO A 40 -10.63 1.57 16.99
C PRO A 40 -10.37 2.72 17.96
N SER A 41 -11.42 3.12 18.70
CA SER A 41 -11.37 4.13 19.75
C SER A 41 -11.76 3.51 21.10
N GLY A 42 -11.13 3.96 22.18
CA GLY A 42 -11.54 3.65 23.56
C GLY A 42 -10.81 2.46 24.19
N ASP A 43 -10.68 1.34 23.49
CA ASP A 43 -10.01 0.14 24.02
C ASP A 43 -8.50 0.14 23.66
N PRO A 44 -7.59 0.25 24.66
CA PRO A 44 -6.15 0.23 24.41
C PRO A 44 -5.65 -1.07 23.78
N GLU A 45 -6.23 -2.22 24.12
CA GLU A 45 -5.82 -3.52 23.58
C GLU A 45 -6.19 -3.62 22.10
N LEU A 46 -7.41 -3.24 21.74
CA LEU A 46 -7.83 -3.20 20.33
C LEU A 46 -6.99 -2.19 19.51
N ILE A 47 -6.64 -1.06 20.10
CA ILE A 47 -5.74 -0.08 19.49
C ILE A 47 -4.35 -0.68 19.24
N GLU A 48 -3.81 -1.42 20.21
CA GLU A 48 -2.51 -2.06 20.08
C GLU A 48 -2.54 -3.17 19.03
N GLN A 49 -3.55 -4.04 19.06
CA GLN A 49 -3.75 -5.09 18.06
C GLN A 49 -3.86 -4.51 16.65
N TRP A 50 -4.66 -3.44 16.47
CA TRP A 50 -4.77 -2.74 15.19
C TRP A 50 -3.42 -2.17 14.74
N THR A 51 -2.68 -1.54 15.67
CA THR A 51 -1.37 -0.93 15.37
C THR A 51 -0.34 -1.97 14.95
N ARG A 52 -0.30 -3.14 15.60
CA ARG A 52 0.58 -4.26 15.22
C ARG A 52 0.32 -4.70 13.77
N VAL A 53 -0.96 -4.80 13.39
CA VAL A 53 -1.34 -5.19 12.03
C VAL A 53 -1.02 -4.09 11.01
N ASP A 54 -1.28 -2.82 11.33
CA ASP A 54 -0.93 -1.70 10.46
C ASP A 54 0.58 -1.63 10.19
N CYS A 55 1.41 -1.76 11.24
CA CYS A 55 2.87 -1.85 11.11
C CYS A 55 3.29 -3.03 10.21
N MET A 56 2.69 -4.20 10.39
CA MET A 56 2.96 -5.37 9.55
C MET A 56 2.65 -5.10 8.07
N VAL A 57 1.49 -4.50 7.77
CA VAL A 57 1.11 -4.16 6.38
C VAL A 57 2.03 -3.07 5.81
N ALA A 58 2.46 -2.10 6.61
CA ALA A 58 3.41 -1.07 6.18
C ALA A 58 4.78 -1.68 5.84
N SER A 59 5.33 -2.54 6.71
CA SER A 59 6.59 -3.25 6.43
C SER A 59 6.51 -4.12 5.19
N TRP A 60 5.37 -4.79 5.01
CA TRP A 60 5.05 -5.55 3.81
C TRP A 60 5.11 -4.70 2.55
N LEU A 61 4.43 -3.55 2.53
CA LEU A 61 4.47 -2.63 1.40
C LEU A 61 5.89 -2.16 1.10
N LEU A 62 6.64 -1.69 2.11
CA LEU A 62 8.02 -1.22 1.95
C LEU A 62 8.95 -2.30 1.38
N ASN A 63 8.82 -3.54 1.87
CA ASN A 63 9.60 -4.68 1.38
C ASN A 63 9.19 -5.14 -0.03
N ALA A 64 8.03 -4.72 -0.52
CA ALA A 64 7.58 -4.96 -1.89
C ALA A 64 8.07 -3.90 -2.87
N MET A 65 8.96 -3.00 -2.46
CA MET A 65 9.55 -1.95 -3.30
C MET A 65 11.06 -2.18 -3.47
N THR A 66 11.62 -1.62 -4.54
CA THR A 66 13.07 -1.48 -4.64
C THR A 66 13.59 -0.51 -3.56
N LYS A 67 14.84 -0.66 -3.12
CA LYS A 67 15.44 0.18 -2.06
C LYS A 67 15.34 1.68 -2.36
N ASN A 68 15.55 2.07 -3.61
CA ASN A 68 15.47 3.47 -4.05
C ASN A 68 14.06 4.03 -3.87
N VAL A 69 13.03 3.24 -4.19
CA VAL A 69 11.63 3.64 -4.01
C VAL A 69 11.28 3.66 -2.52
N SER A 70 11.58 2.59 -1.77
CA SER A 70 11.19 2.48 -0.34
C SER A 70 11.76 3.59 0.53
N ASN A 71 12.99 4.05 0.26
CA ASN A 71 13.64 5.11 1.02
C ASN A 71 12.82 6.41 1.01
N ALA A 72 12.10 6.70 -0.07
CA ALA A 72 11.29 7.90 -0.18
C ALA A 72 9.97 7.82 0.62
N PHE A 73 9.65 6.66 1.21
CA PHE A 73 8.40 6.44 1.94
C PHE A 73 8.57 5.86 3.34
N ILE A 74 9.81 5.69 3.82
CA ILE A 74 10.11 5.03 5.11
C ILE A 74 9.47 5.74 6.32
N TYR A 75 9.19 7.04 6.22
CA TYR A 75 8.59 7.86 7.27
C TYR A 75 7.05 7.87 7.25
N ALA A 76 6.41 7.05 6.41
CA ALA A 76 4.95 6.95 6.39
C ALA A 76 4.42 6.41 7.73
N LYS A 77 3.49 7.15 8.33
CA LYS A 77 2.97 6.87 9.69
C LYS A 77 1.99 5.69 9.78
N SER A 78 1.48 5.23 8.64
CA SER A 78 0.56 4.09 8.56
C SER A 78 0.61 3.43 7.20
N ALA A 79 0.11 2.19 7.09
CA ALA A 79 -0.01 1.52 5.80
C ALA A 79 -0.92 2.29 4.83
N ARG A 80 -1.96 2.95 5.36
CA ARG A 80 -2.87 3.79 4.56
C ARG A 80 -2.16 5.02 4.01
N THR A 81 -1.44 5.76 4.85
CA THR A 81 -0.70 6.95 4.42
C THR A 81 0.34 6.58 3.37
N LEU A 82 1.06 5.48 3.59
CA LEU A 82 1.99 4.92 2.62
C LEU A 82 1.31 4.63 1.28
N TRP A 83 0.17 3.94 1.33
CA TRP A 83 -0.60 3.59 0.14
C TRP A 83 -1.06 4.83 -0.64
N ILE A 84 -1.59 5.85 0.03
CA ILE A 84 -2.02 7.11 -0.61
C ILE A 84 -0.85 7.78 -1.33
N ALA A 85 0.29 7.97 -0.64
CA ALA A 85 1.46 8.60 -1.22
C ALA A 85 2.02 7.85 -2.45
N LEU A 86 1.92 6.52 -2.46
CA LEU A 86 2.28 5.71 -3.64
C LEU A 86 1.33 5.95 -4.82
N ASN A 87 0.02 6.05 -4.57
CA ASN A 87 -0.96 6.32 -5.63
C ASN A 87 -0.80 7.75 -6.17
N GLU A 88 -0.52 8.73 -5.31
CA GLU A 88 -0.25 10.11 -5.76
C GLU A 88 1.03 10.17 -6.62
N ARG A 89 2.10 9.48 -6.22
CA ARG A 89 3.37 9.51 -6.97
C ARG A 89 3.34 8.72 -8.27
N TYR A 90 2.72 7.54 -8.28
CA TYR A 90 2.83 6.58 -9.38
C TYR A 90 1.50 6.19 -10.03
N GLY A 91 0.37 6.61 -9.46
CA GLY A 91 -0.96 6.30 -9.97
C GLY A 91 -1.31 7.07 -11.23
N GLU A 92 -0.89 8.34 -11.34
CA GLU A 92 -1.14 9.16 -12.54
C GLU A 92 -0.20 8.85 -13.70
N CYS A 93 1.03 8.40 -13.41
CA CYS A 93 2.04 8.10 -14.44
C CYS A 93 1.71 6.86 -15.31
N ASN A 94 0.65 6.12 -14.97
CA ASN A 94 0.19 4.91 -15.68
C ASN A 94 -1.30 4.98 -16.09
N GLY A 95 -1.91 6.17 -16.03
CA GLY A 95 -3.21 6.38 -16.68
C GLY A 95 -3.02 6.28 -18.20
N PRO A 96 -3.87 5.54 -18.94
CA PRO A 96 -3.95 5.76 -20.38
C PRO A 96 -4.30 7.25 -20.58
N GLN A 97 -3.55 7.94 -21.42
CA GLN A 97 -4.06 9.12 -22.10
C GLN A 97 -5.26 8.68 -22.95
N LEU A 98 -6.42 8.48 -22.32
CA LEU A 98 -7.72 8.37 -22.98
C LEU A 98 -8.16 9.80 -23.31
N TYR A 99 -7.43 10.45 -24.22
CA TYR A 99 -8.01 11.46 -25.08
C TYR A 99 -8.59 10.69 -26.27
N GLN A 100 -9.82 10.21 -26.13
CA GLN A 100 -10.63 9.94 -27.30
C GLN A 100 -11.00 11.28 -27.92
N LEU A 101 -10.68 11.41 -29.19
CA LEU A 101 -11.11 12.47 -30.09
C LEU A 101 -12.64 12.53 -30.11
N GLU A 102 -13.19 13.73 -29.92
CA GLU A 102 -14.33 14.23 -30.69
C GLU A 102 -13.97 15.60 -31.27
#